data_AF-A0A0M8X6L5-F1
#
_entry.id   AF-A0A0M8X6L5-F1
#
_cell.length_a   1.000
_cell.length_b   1.000
_cell.length_c   1.000
_cell.angle_alpha   90.00
_cell.angle_beta   90.00
_cell.angle_gamma   90.00
#
_symmetry.space_group_name_H-M   'P 1'
#
loop_
_entity.id
_entity.type
_entity.pdbx_description
1 polymer ?
#
loop_
_entity_poly.entity_id
_entity_poly.type
_entity_poly.pdbx_seq_one_letter_code
_entity_poly.pdbx_strand_id
1 'polypeptide(L)' 'MIQQVVHTEPGGDPAAVGLALAVAYALHPATARAAEVAPAATTPRRTGRSARARRRAGRG' A
#
# COMPACT_ATOMS: atom_id res chain seq x y z
N MET A 1 -24.37 -20.81 -1.20
CA MET A 1 -23.16 -21.26 -1.91
C MET A 1 -22.78 -20.19 -2.91
N ILE A 2 -21.58 -19.60 -2.82
CA ILE A 2 -21.12 -18.53 -3.73
C ILE A 2 -20.06 -19.13 -4.64
N GLN A 3 -20.24 -18.97 -5.95
CA GLN A 3 -19.25 -19.38 -6.95
C GLN A 3 -18.27 -18.23 -7.17
N GLN A 4 -16.97 -18.54 -7.11
CA GLN A 4 -15.94 -17.60 -7.53
C GLN A 4 -15.64 -17.85 -9.01
N VAL A 5 -15.83 -16.81 -9.83
CA VAL A 5 -15.47 -16.82 -11.25
C VAL A 5 -14.21 -15.99 -11.39
N VAL A 6 -13.15 -16.59 -11.96
CA VAL A 6 -11.89 -15.90 -12.24
C VAL A 6 -12.01 -15.26 -13.61
N HIS A 7 -11.88 -13.93 -13.66
CA HIS A 7 -11.81 -13.18 -14.91
C HIS A 7 -10.35 -12.92 -15.26
N THR A 8 -9.92 -13.39 -16.43
CA THR A 8 -8.63 -13.02 -17.00
C THR A 8 -8.83 -11.81 -17.89
N GLU A 9 -8.56 -10.63 -17.36
CA GLU A 9 -8.59 -9.40 -18.14
C GLU A 9 -7.33 -9.30 -19.03
N PRO A 10 -7.49 -9.10 -20.35
CA PRO A 10 -6.35 -8.83 -21.21
C PRO A 10 -5.72 -7.47 -20.83
N GLY A 11 -4.40 -7.45 -20.59
CA GLY A 11 -3.67 -6.24 -20.19
C GLY A 11 -3.11 -6.23 -18.77
N GLY A 12 -3.11 -7.38 -18.07
CA GLY A 12 -2.60 -7.50 -16.70
C GLY A 12 -1.09 -7.71 -16.53
N ASP A 13 -0.25 -7.42 -17.52
CA ASP A 13 1.21 -7.50 -17.31
C ASP A 13 1.63 -6.47 -16.26
N PRO A 14 2.13 -6.90 -15.09
CA PRO A 14 2.49 -5.98 -14.01
C PRO A 14 3.59 -4.98 -14.43
N ALA A 15 4.47 -5.36 -15.36
CA ALA A 15 5.50 -4.44 -15.86
C ALA A 15 4.88 -3.33 -16.73
N ALA A 16 3.98 -3.67 -17.65
CA ALA A 16 3.22 -2.71 -18.45
C ALA A 16 2.37 -1.76 -17.58
N VAL A 17 1.75 -2.27 -16.51
CA VAL A 17 0.97 -1.45 -15.57
C VAL A 17 1.87 -0.45 -14.84
N GLY A 18 3.05 -0.88 -14.38
CA GLY A 18 4.01 0.02 -13.73
C GLY A 18 4.47 1.16 -14.64
N LEU A 19 4.76 0.85 -15.91
CA LEU A 19 5.13 1.84 -16.92
C LEU A 19 3.99 2.83 -17.19
N ALA A 20 2.77 2.32 -17.40
CA ALA A 20 1.59 3.16 -17.65
C ALA A 20 1.34 4.15 -16.48
N LEU A 21 1.51 3.69 -15.23
CA LEU A 21 1.40 4.55 -14.06
C LEU A 21 2.49 5.62 -14.00
N ALA A 22 3.73 5.28 -14.33
CA ALA A 22 4.83 6.24 -14.36
C ALA A 22 4.60 7.33 -15.42
N VAL A 23 4.17 6.94 -16.63
CA VAL A 23 3.82 7.89 -17.70
C VAL A 23 2.62 8.75 -17.29
N ALA A 24 1.58 8.15 -16.69
CA ALA A 24 0.43 8.89 -16.20
C ALA A 24 0.84 9.96 -15.19
N TYR A 25 1.76 9.65 -14.26
CA TYR A 25 2.26 10.61 -13.26
C TYR A 25 3.11 11.72 -13.87
N ALA A 26 3.90 11.39 -14.90
CA ALA A 26 4.69 12.38 -15.64
C ALA A 26 3.80 13.37 -16.41
N LEU A 27 2.69 12.90 -16.97
CA LEU A 27 1.74 13.72 -17.73
C LEU A 27 0.70 14.43 -16.86
N HIS A 28 0.34 13.82 -15.72
CA HIS A 28 -0.69 14.32 -14.81
C HIS A 28 -0.08 14.50 -13.43
N PRO A 29 0.49 15.69 -13.13
CA PRO A 29 1.01 15.95 -11.80
C PRO A 29 -0.11 15.76 -10.78
N ALA A 30 0.16 14.99 -9.73
CA ALA A 30 -0.79 14.76 -8.67
C ALA A 30 -1.16 16.10 -8.02
N THR A 31 -2.37 16.58 -8.29
CA THR A 31 -2.91 17.78 -7.65
C THR A 31 -3.12 17.49 -6.17
N ALA A 32 -2.74 18.43 -5.31
CA ALA A 32 -3.00 18.33 -3.88
C ALA A 32 -4.50 18.05 -3.66
N ARG A 33 -4.80 16.98 -2.91
CA ARG A 33 -6.18 16.71 -2.48
C ARG A 33 -6.57 17.81 -1.50
N ALA A 34 -7.79 18.31 -1.64
CA ALA A 34 -8.32 19.32 -0.75
C ALA A 34 -8.37 18.82 0.70
N ALA A 35 -8.31 19.73 1.67
CA ALA A 35 -8.13 19.40 3.09
C ALA A 35 -9.25 18.50 3.63
N GLU A 36 -10.46 18.62 3.09
CA GLU A 36 -11.62 17.79 3.41
C GLU A 36 -11.49 16.32 2.97
N VAL A 37 -10.57 16.03 2.03
CA VAL A 37 -10.28 14.67 1.54
C VAL A 37 -8.98 14.11 2.13
N ALA A 38 -8.29 14.88 2.97
CA ALA A 38 -7.06 14.43 3.59
C ALA A 38 -7.36 13.22 4.50
N PRO A 39 -6.69 12.06 4.30
CA PRO A 39 -6.84 10.95 5.22
C PRO A 39 -6.38 11.43 6.60
N ALA A 40 -7.20 11.17 7.63
CA ALA A 40 -6.84 11.47 9.01
C ALA A 40 -5.43 10.93 9.26
N ALA A 41 -4.52 11.81 9.70
CA ALA A 41 -3.13 11.44 9.96
C ALA A 41 -3.11 10.19 10.84
N THR A 42 -2.78 9.05 10.23
CA THR A 42 -2.66 7.80 10.98
C THR A 42 -1.42 7.97 11.82
N THR A 43 -1.59 8.32 13.09
CA THR A 43 -0.51 8.36 14.06
C THR A 43 0.19 7.00 14.01
N PRO A 44 1.47 6.90 13.62
CA PRO A 44 2.15 5.62 13.65
C PRO A 44 2.23 5.18 15.10
N ARG A 45 1.39 4.22 15.49
CA ARG A 45 1.37 3.62 16.82
C ARG A 45 2.73 2.98 17.04
N ARG A 46 3.63 3.71 17.70
CA ARG A 46 4.99 3.28 18.05
C ARG A 46 4.93 2.27 19.20
N THR A 47 4.36 1.09 18.96
CA THR A 47 4.34 -0.03 19.92
C THR A 47 5.03 -1.24 19.31
N GLY A 48 6.36 -1.18 19.17
CA GLY A 48 7.14 -2.31 18.64
C GLY A 48 8.50 -2.55 19.32
N ARG A 49 9.02 -1.60 20.11
CA ARG A 49 10.39 -1.73 20.65
C ARG A 49 10.48 -2.59 21.91
N SER A 50 9.49 -2.55 22.80
CA SER A 50 9.55 -3.30 24.08
C SER A 50 9.31 -4.81 23.93
N ALA A 51 8.50 -5.23 22.95
CA ALA A 51 8.19 -6.65 22.74
C ALA A 51 9.40 -7.45 22.17
N ARG A 52 10.29 -6.80 21.40
CA ARG A 52 11.46 -7.47 20.80
C ARG A 52 12.61 -7.67 21.78
N ALA A 53 12.73 -6.81 22.80
CA ALA A 53 13.75 -6.93 23.84
C ALA A 53 13.48 -8.13 24.76
N ARG A 54 12.22 -8.32 25.20
CA ARG A 54 11.86 -9.43 26.09
C ARG A 54 12.05 -10.82 25.49
N ARG A 55 11.93 -10.96 24.16
CA ARG A 55 12.15 -12.25 23.48
C ARG A 55 13.61 -12.68 23.40
N ARG A 56 14.58 -11.76 23.55
CA ARG A 56 16.01 -12.08 23.49
C ARG A 56 16.62 -12.44 24.85
N ALA A 57 16.00 -12.04 25.96
CA ALA A 57 16.51 -12.31 27.30
C ALA A 57 16.23 -13.74 27.82
N GLY A 58 15.42 -14.55 27.12
CA GLY A 58 15.06 -15.92 27.52
C GLY A 58 15.70 -17.04 26.68
N ARG A 59 16.71 -16.71 25.86
CA ARG A 59 17.50 -17.68 25.10
C ARG A 59 19.00 -17.50 25.38
N GLY A 60 19.34 -17.38 26.66
CA GLY A 60 20.69 -17.49 27.20
C GLY A 60 20.67 -18.55 28.28
#